data_AF-A0AAD7TGW3-F1
#
_entry.id   AF-A0AAD7TGW3-F1
#
_cell.length_a   1.000
_cell.length_b   1.000
_cell.length_c   1.000
_cell.angle_alpha   90.00
_cell.angle_beta   90.00
_cell.angle_gamma   90.00
#
_symmetry.space_group_name_H-M   'P 1'
#
loop_
_entity.id
_entity.type
_entity.pdbx_description
1 polymer ?
#
loop_
_entity_poly.entity_id
_entity_poly.type
_entity_poly.pdbx_seq_one_letter_code
_entity_poly.pdbx_strand_id
1 'polypeptide(L)'
;MQKRALAEKAARKRMLATVDSAKALRKAIARNLATRERLRAQRQAALQEKLKSGLAGQRIGKHVVPEGEIDVQLGEELSESLRGLKPEGNLFRDRFLNMQQRALIEPHAPNPAKKPRRKTKEYEKHSYKRFDRGF
;
A
#
# COMPACT_ATOMS: atom_id res chain seq x y z
N MET A 1 66.06 13.28 -13.41
CA MET A 1 65.99 12.89 -11.98
C MET A 1 65.16 13.84 -11.12
N GLN A 2 65.38 15.16 -11.18
CA GLN A 2 64.72 16.13 -10.28
C GLN A 2 63.18 16.20 -10.39
N LYS A 3 62.62 16.07 -11.60
CA LYS A 3 61.15 16.06 -11.82
C LYS A 3 60.43 14.91 -11.11
N ARG A 4 61.06 13.73 -11.00
CA ARG A 4 60.48 12.56 -10.32
C ARG A 4 60.47 12.74 -8.80
N ALA A 5 61.54 13.29 -8.23
CA ALA A 5 61.61 13.59 -6.79
C ALA A 5 60.60 14.65 -6.34
N LEU A 6 60.34 15.68 -7.16
CA LEU A 6 59.29 16.66 -6.89
C LEU A 6 57.89 16.05 -6.95
N ALA A 7 57.63 15.18 -7.94
CA ALA A 7 56.37 14.46 -8.03
C ALA A 7 56.13 13.55 -6.81
N GLU A 8 57.18 12.86 -6.34
CA GLU A 8 57.11 12.00 -5.15
C GLU A 8 56.85 12.79 -3.87
N LYS A 9 57.52 13.94 -3.68
CA LYS A 9 57.26 14.85 -2.56
C LYS A 9 55.83 15.40 -2.60
N ALA A 10 55.32 15.76 -3.78
CA ALA A 10 53.94 16.21 -3.95
C ALA A 10 52.93 15.09 -3.64
N ALA A 11 53.20 13.86 -4.07
CA ALA A 11 52.38 12.69 -3.75
C ALA A 11 52.34 12.39 -2.24
N ARG A 12 53.50 12.43 -1.56
CA ARG A 12 53.59 12.27 -0.10
C ARG A 12 52.82 13.36 0.65
N LYS A 13 52.92 14.62 0.20
CA LYS A 13 52.15 15.75 0.78
C LYS A 13 50.64 15.56 0.61
N ARG A 14 50.19 15.07 -0.55
CA ARG A 14 48.77 14.74 -0.80
C ARG A 14 48.29 13.60 0.11
N MET A 15 49.10 12.55 0.27
CA MET A 15 48.78 11.42 1.14
C MET A 15 48.66 11.85 2.61
N LEU A 16 49.58 12.66 3.13
CA LEU A 16 49.50 13.19 4.49
C LEU A 16 48.23 14.03 4.72
N ALA A 17 47.87 14.90 3.76
CA ALA A 17 46.62 15.67 3.82
C ALA A 17 45.36 14.78 3.85
N THR A 18 45.37 13.63 3.18
CA THR A 18 44.25 12.67 3.26
C THR A 18 44.13 12.00 4.64
N VAL A 19 45.25 11.77 5.33
CA VAL A 19 45.25 11.20 6.69
C VAL A 19 44.72 12.21 7.70
N ASP A 20 45.10 13.49 7.59
CA ASP A 20 44.62 14.55 8.49
C ASP A 20 43.10 14.80 8.34
N SER A 21 42.60 14.75 7.10
CA SER A 21 41.17 14.89 6.83
C SER A 21 40.33 13.67 7.25
N ALA A 22 40.93 12.50 7.48
CA ALA A 22 40.21 11.29 7.87
C ALA A 22 39.46 11.44 9.20
N LYS A 23 39.99 12.19 10.18
CA LYS A 23 39.31 12.45 11.46
C LYS A 23 38.08 13.35 11.28
N ALA A 24 38.19 14.38 10.43
CA ALA A 24 37.07 15.25 10.09
C ALA A 24 35.97 14.48 9.34
N LEU A 25 36.37 13.60 8.40
CA LEU A 25 35.46 12.72 7.68
C LEU A 25 34.74 11.75 8.62
N ARG A 26 35.45 11.09 9.55
CA ARG A 26 34.82 10.23 10.57
C ARG A 26 33.80 10.99 11.41
N LYS A 27 34.13 12.22 11.84
CA LYS A 27 33.20 13.07 12.60
C LYS A 27 31.97 13.46 11.76
N ALA A 28 32.15 13.79 10.49
CA ALA A 28 31.06 14.09 9.57
C ALA A 28 30.15 12.87 9.33
N ILE A 29 30.73 11.68 9.14
CA ILE A 29 29.99 10.42 8.99
C ILE A 29 29.19 10.13 10.26
N ALA A 30 29.79 10.23 11.46
CA ALA A 30 29.10 9.99 12.72
C ALA A 30 27.91 10.95 12.92
N ARG A 31 28.10 12.24 12.60
CA ARG A 31 26.99 13.23 12.62
C ARG A 31 25.89 12.86 11.64
N ASN A 32 26.24 12.48 10.41
CA ASN A 32 25.27 12.08 9.38
C ASN A 32 24.52 10.80 9.75
N LEU A 33 25.16 9.84 10.42
CA LEU A 33 24.49 8.65 10.92
C LEU A 33 23.51 9.02 12.04
N ALA A 34 23.96 9.82 13.02
CA ALA A 34 23.09 10.27 14.11
C ALA A 34 21.87 11.07 13.61
N THR A 35 22.03 11.94 12.61
CA THR A 35 20.89 12.66 12.01
C THR A 35 19.96 11.72 11.26
N ARG A 36 20.49 10.75 10.50
CA ARG A 36 19.68 9.73 9.81
C ARG A 36 18.91 8.85 10.78
N GLU A 37 19.51 8.45 11.89
CA GLU A 37 18.86 7.68 12.94
C GLU A 37 17.72 8.47 13.59
N ARG A 38 17.96 9.73 13.96
CA ARG A 38 16.91 10.62 14.49
C ARG A 38 15.75 10.78 13.51
N LEU A 39 16.04 11.01 12.22
CA LEU A 39 15.02 11.11 11.18
C LEU A 39 14.26 9.80 11.00
N ARG A 40 14.93 8.64 11.06
CA ARG A 40 14.26 7.33 11.03
C ARG A 40 13.34 7.14 12.23
N ALA A 41 13.79 7.45 13.44
CA ALA A 41 12.99 7.33 14.65
C ALA A 41 11.74 8.24 14.59
N GLN A 42 11.91 9.49 14.16
CA GLN A 42 10.78 10.41 13.97
C GLN A 42 9.77 9.89 12.93
N ARG A 43 10.25 9.33 11.81
CA ARG A 43 9.38 8.72 10.79
C ARG A 43 8.64 7.50 11.32
N GLN A 44 9.30 6.65 12.10
CA GLN A 44 8.68 5.48 12.71
C GLN A 44 7.61 5.88 13.73
N ALA A 45 7.90 6.87 14.59
CA ALA A 45 6.93 7.41 15.53
C ALA A 45 5.71 8.01 14.80
N ALA A 46 5.94 8.84 13.78
CA ALA A 46 4.87 9.41 12.97
C ALA A 46 4.02 8.35 12.25
N LEU A 47 4.63 7.26 11.79
CA LEU A 47 3.90 6.14 11.20
C LEU A 47 3.04 5.41 12.24
N GLN A 48 3.58 5.16 13.43
CA GLN A 48 2.83 4.53 14.52
C GLN A 48 1.63 5.38 14.95
N GLU A 49 1.80 6.69 15.09
CA GLU A 49 0.69 7.60 15.41
C GLU A 49 -0.41 7.55 14.33
N LYS A 50 -0.04 7.52 13.05
CA LYS A 50 -1.01 7.37 11.95
C LYS A 50 -1.72 6.01 11.97
N LEU A 51 -1.03 4.94 12.36
CA LEU A 51 -1.66 3.63 12.47
C LEU A 51 -2.64 3.56 13.65
N LYS A 52 -2.39 4.32 14.73
CA LYS A 52 -3.33 4.42 15.87
C LYS A 52 -4.63 5.12 15.49
N SER A 53 -4.58 6.17 14.66
CA SER A 53 -5.80 6.85 14.17
C SER A 53 -6.60 6.01 13.16
N GLY A 54 -6.00 4.92 12.64
CA GLY A 54 -6.58 4.11 11.58
C GLY A 54 -6.36 4.70 10.20
N LEU A 55 -6.54 3.87 9.17
CA LEU A 55 -6.33 4.22 7.77
C LEU A 55 -7.63 4.58 7.03
N ALA A 56 -8.75 4.77 7.74
CA ALA A 56 -10.04 5.11 7.13
C ALA A 56 -9.91 6.35 6.22
N GLY A 57 -10.47 6.29 5.00
CA GLY A 57 -10.40 7.37 4.01
C GLY A 57 -9.05 7.52 3.32
N GLN A 58 -8.00 6.81 3.74
CA GLN A 58 -6.67 6.91 3.14
C GLN A 58 -6.57 6.10 1.84
N ARG A 59 -5.94 6.68 0.81
CA ARG A 59 -5.63 5.97 -0.44
C ARG A 59 -4.38 5.11 -0.30
N ILE A 60 -4.51 3.82 -0.61
CA ILE A 60 -3.43 2.85 -0.66
C ILE A 60 -3.34 2.30 -2.08
N GLY A 61 -2.31 2.71 -2.82
CA GLY A 61 -2.14 2.35 -4.22
C GLY A 61 -3.31 2.85 -5.07
N LYS A 62 -4.02 1.91 -5.71
CA LYS A 62 -5.20 2.20 -6.56
C LYS A 62 -6.48 2.43 -5.75
N HIS A 63 -6.62 1.80 -4.59
CA HIS A 63 -7.88 1.76 -3.84
C HIS A 63 -7.84 2.69 -2.63
N VAL A 64 -9.02 3.12 -2.17
CA VAL A 64 -9.19 3.92 -0.95
C VAL A 64 -9.71 2.99 0.13
N VAL A 65 -9.20 3.13 1.36
CA VAL A 65 -9.75 2.42 2.52
C VAL A 65 -11.15 2.97 2.78
N PRO A 66 -12.20 2.14 2.66
CA PRO A 66 -13.57 2.58 2.91
C PRO A 66 -13.76 3.07 4.35
N GLU A 67 -14.55 4.12 4.49
CA GLU A 67 -15.07 4.57 5.77
C GLU A 67 -16.26 3.69 6.17
N GLY A 68 -16.46 3.49 7.48
CA GLY A 68 -17.59 2.71 7.98
C GLY A 68 -18.88 3.48 7.80
N GLU A 69 -19.90 2.82 7.24
CA GLU A 69 -21.26 3.34 7.23
C GLU A 69 -21.87 3.17 8.63
N ILE A 70 -22.74 4.09 9.04
CA ILE A 70 -23.44 4.01 10.33
C ILE A 70 -24.81 3.42 10.06
N ASP A 71 -25.08 2.26 10.64
CA ASP A 71 -26.41 1.65 10.59
C ASP A 71 -27.35 2.44 11.53
N VAL A 72 -28.41 3.01 10.95
CA VAL A 72 -29.41 3.81 11.67
C VAL A 72 -30.81 3.25 11.42
N GLN A 73 -31.65 3.25 12.45
CA GLN A 73 -33.07 2.96 12.29
C GLN A 73 -33.84 4.23 11.99
N LEU A 74 -34.78 4.15 11.05
CA LEU A 74 -35.70 5.23 10.76
C LEU A 74 -36.83 5.24 11.81
N GLY A 75 -37.42 6.42 12.05
CA GLY A 75 -38.47 6.57 13.07
C GLY A 75 -39.70 5.69 12.84
N GLU A 76 -40.02 5.39 11.59
CA GLU A 76 -41.14 4.51 11.20
C GLU A 76 -40.84 3.01 11.47
N GLU A 77 -39.57 2.64 11.53
CA GLU A 77 -39.10 1.26 11.75
C GLU A 77 -38.71 1.00 13.21
N LEU A 78 -38.75 2.04 14.05
CA LEU A 78 -38.32 1.99 15.43
C LEU A 78 -39.26 1.08 16.25
N SER A 79 -38.75 -0.05 16.72
CA SER A 79 -39.55 -0.99 17.49
C SER A 79 -39.73 -0.49 18.94
N GLU A 80 -40.97 -0.53 19.45
CA GLU A 80 -41.27 -0.22 20.86
C GLU A 80 -40.73 -1.27 21.84
N SER A 81 -40.32 -2.46 21.36
CA SER A 81 -39.82 -3.55 22.20
C SER A 81 -38.64 -4.31 21.56
N LEU A 82 -37.70 -4.78 22.39
CA LEU A 82 -36.51 -5.52 21.96
C LEU A 82 -36.82 -6.82 21.22
N ARG A 83 -37.99 -7.44 21.47
CA ARG A 83 -38.40 -8.67 20.77
C ARG A 83 -38.78 -8.40 19.31
N GLY A 84 -39.25 -7.19 19.01
CA GLY A 84 -39.58 -6.76 17.64
C GLY A 84 -38.41 -6.11 16.91
N LEU A 85 -37.28 -5.87 17.60
CA LEU A 85 -36.12 -5.22 17.02
C LEU A 85 -35.48 -6.13 15.97
N LYS A 86 -35.42 -5.64 14.73
CA LYS A 86 -34.65 -6.29 13.67
C LYS A 86 -33.18 -5.92 13.83
N PRO A 87 -32.26 -6.89 13.82
CA PRO A 87 -30.84 -6.59 13.76
C PRO A 87 -30.51 -6.00 12.40
N GLU A 88 -29.88 -4.83 12.40
CA GLU A 88 -29.41 -4.15 11.19
C GLU A 88 -27.92 -4.43 10.97
N GLY A 89 -27.47 -4.15 9.75
CA GLY A 89 -26.04 -4.22 9.39
C GLY A 89 -25.53 -5.61 9.05
N ASN A 90 -24.25 -5.66 8.66
CA ASN A 90 -23.57 -6.91 8.32
C ASN A 90 -22.22 -7.00 9.02
N LEU A 91 -22.17 -7.81 10.07
CA LEU A 91 -20.96 -8.01 10.88
C LEU A 91 -19.75 -8.48 10.07
N PHE A 92 -19.94 -9.28 9.02
CA PHE A 92 -18.81 -9.71 8.17
C PHE A 92 -18.20 -8.53 7.42
N ARG A 93 -19.06 -7.64 6.91
CA ARG A 93 -18.63 -6.41 6.23
C ARG A 93 -17.90 -5.50 7.23
N ASP A 94 -18.44 -5.29 8.42
CA ASP A 94 -17.82 -4.43 9.43
C ASP A 94 -16.47 -4.95 9.90
N ARG A 95 -16.36 -6.26 10.14
CA ARG A 95 -15.10 -6.90 10.53
C ARG A 95 -14.07 -6.77 9.42
N PHE A 96 -14.47 -6.96 8.17
CA PHE A 96 -13.59 -6.81 7.02
C PHE A 96 -13.11 -5.35 6.85
N LEU A 97 -14.01 -4.38 6.97
CA LEU A 97 -13.69 -2.95 6.96
C LEU A 97 -12.72 -2.59 8.11
N ASN A 98 -12.97 -3.11 9.32
CA ASN A 98 -12.09 -2.90 10.46
C ASN A 98 -10.68 -3.44 10.23
N MET A 99 -10.55 -4.61 9.60
CA MET A 99 -9.23 -5.17 9.23
C MET A 99 -8.49 -4.29 8.23
N GLN A 100 -9.19 -3.70 7.25
CA GLN A 100 -8.61 -2.74 6.31
C GLN A 100 -8.16 -1.45 6.99
N GLN A 101 -9.00 -0.89 7.87
CA GLN A 101 -8.69 0.31 8.65
C GLN A 101 -7.47 0.11 9.57
N ARG A 102 -7.27 -1.11 10.07
CA ARG A 102 -6.12 -1.51 10.90
C ARG A 102 -4.87 -1.91 10.11
N ALA A 103 -4.89 -1.78 8.78
CA ALA A 103 -3.78 -2.17 7.90
C ALA A 103 -3.46 -3.69 7.90
N LEU A 104 -4.39 -4.54 8.34
CA LEU A 104 -4.19 -6.00 8.33
C LEU A 104 -4.46 -6.61 6.95
N ILE A 105 -5.42 -6.02 6.23
CA ILE A 105 -5.81 -6.43 4.87
C ILE A 105 -5.71 -5.21 3.96
N GLU A 106 -5.28 -5.43 2.72
CA GLU A 106 -5.24 -4.38 1.71
C GLU A 106 -6.66 -3.97 1.23
N PRO A 107 -6.87 -2.68 0.92
CA PRO A 107 -8.06 -2.23 0.23
C PRO A 107 -8.11 -2.80 -1.18
N HIS A 108 -9.17 -3.52 -1.50
CA HIS A 108 -9.39 -4.06 -2.83
C HIS A 108 -10.86 -3.93 -3.24
N ALA A 109 -11.10 -3.75 -4.54
CA ALA A 109 -12.42 -3.85 -5.12
C ALA A 109 -12.69 -5.30 -5.57
N PRO A 110 -13.96 -5.78 -5.51
CA PRO A 110 -14.35 -7.02 -6.14
C PRO A 110 -13.92 -7.02 -7.61
N ASN A 111 -13.33 -8.12 -8.07
CA ASN A 111 -12.97 -8.28 -9.48
C ASN A 111 -14.17 -8.84 -10.24
N PRO A 112 -14.89 -8.01 -11.04
CA PRO A 112 -16.06 -8.51 -11.75
C PRO A 112 -15.65 -9.55 -12.79
N ALA A 113 -16.55 -10.50 -13.06
CA ALA A 113 -16.34 -11.47 -14.14
C ALA A 113 -16.06 -10.73 -15.46
N LYS A 114 -14.93 -11.05 -16.10
CA LYS A 114 -14.55 -10.42 -17.36
C LYS A 114 -15.52 -10.86 -18.45
N LYS A 115 -16.27 -9.92 -19.02
CA LYS A 115 -17.02 -10.18 -20.25
C LYS A 115 -16.00 -10.58 -21.34
N PRO A 116 -16.26 -11.64 -22.12
CA PRO A 116 -15.35 -12.06 -23.17
C PRO A 116 -15.18 -10.90 -24.17
N ARG A 117 -13.93 -10.58 -24.52
CA ARG A 117 -13.62 -9.50 -25.47
C ARG A 117 -14.10 -9.83 -26.89
N ARG A 118 -14.26 -11.12 -27.19
CA ARG A 118 -14.71 -11.63 -28.48
C ARG A 118 -16.16 -12.09 -28.34
N LYS A 119 -16.97 -11.77 -29.34
CA LYS A 119 -18.33 -12.31 -29.45
C LYS A 119 -18.24 -13.81 -29.67
N THR A 120 -18.94 -14.59 -28.85
CA THR A 120 -19.16 -16.00 -29.12
C THR A 120 -19.99 -16.10 -30.39
N LYS A 121 -19.46 -16.82 -31.40
CA LYS A 121 -20.25 -17.14 -32.60
C LYS A 121 -21.09 -18.35 -32.27
N GLU A 122 -22.39 -18.14 -32.09
CA GLU A 122 -23.35 -19.22 -31.97
C GLU A 122 -23.59 -19.81 -33.37
N TYR A 123 -23.42 -21.11 -33.48
CA TYR A 123 -23.60 -21.84 -34.73
C TYR A 123 -24.45 -23.07 -34.45
N GLU A 124 -25.60 -23.14 -35.11
CA GLU A 124 -26.44 -24.33 -35.08
C GLU A 124 -25.77 -25.47 -35.83
N LYS A 125 -25.65 -26.65 -35.20
CA LYS A 125 -25.10 -27.82 -35.89
C LYS A 125 -25.92 -28.13 -37.14
N HIS A 126 -25.25 -28.55 -38.21
CA HIS A 126 -25.87 -28.88 -39.49
C HIS A 126 -27.02 -29.89 -39.38
N SER A 127 -26.95 -30.83 -38.43
CA SER A 127 -27.99 -31.83 -38.16
C SER A 127 -29.34 -31.21 -37.80
N TYR A 128 -29.35 -30.07 -37.09
CA TYR A 128 -30.57 -29.35 -36.73
C TYR A 128 -30.97 -28.33 -37.80
N LYS A 129 -30.00 -27.77 -38.52
CA LYS A 129 -30.27 -26.82 -39.62
C LYS A 129 -30.87 -27.48 -40.87
N ARG A 130 -30.57 -28.76 -41.10
CA ARG A 130 -30.98 -29.52 -42.29
C ARG A 130 -31.84 -30.73 -41.92
N PHE A 131 -32.65 -30.62 -40.87
CA PHE A 131 -33.46 -31.73 -40.36
C PHE A 131 -34.45 -32.28 -41.41
N ASP A 132 -35.10 -31.41 -42.19
CA ASP A 132 -36.12 -31.81 -43.18
C ASP A 132 -35.54 -32.22 -44.54
N ARG A 133 -34.21 -32.14 -44.71
CA ARG A 133 -33.57 -32.65 -45.92
C ARG A 133 -33.33 -34.14 -45.71
N GLY A 134 -34.39 -34.91 -45.88
CA GLY A 134 -34.35 -36.37 -45.91
C GLY A 134 -33.25 -36.89 -46.84
N PHE A 135 -32.77 -38.09 -46.51
CA PHE A 135 -31.79 -38.86 -47.25
C PHE A 135 -32.04 -38.86 -48.77
#